data_AF-A0A944VZ73-F1
#
_entry.id   AF-A0A944VZ73-F1
#
_cell.length_a   1.000
_cell.length_b   1.000
_cell.length_c   1.000
_cell.angle_alpha   90.00
_cell.angle_beta   90.00
_cell.angle_gamma   90.00
#
_symmetry.space_group_name_H-M   'P 1'
#
loop_
_entity.id
_entity.type
_entity.pdbx_description
1 polymer ?
#
loop_
_entity_poly.entity_id
_entity_poly.type
_entity_poly.pdbx_seq_one_letter_code
_entity_poly.pdbx_strand_id
1 'polypeptide(L)'
;MENSDDFIVITVSGPDAPGIVSSITSILSENAVKIIDIEQIVIRKLILLSMMLDLRESKGGQISLLKDLLLEAKRLNVELDFKIASYEEHLQHDNNFMYAVTCLGEKITAQVVAQISHAIYSENVNIERITQLSQGELCCIEMIVKTDKTINVQDMTGKLLSISTDFGVDIAVQKEDIFRRSKRLVVMDMDSTLIQVEVIDELAKSAGNGEEVSGITSKAMNGELSFNESLNKRVELLRGLDENILDEIYHNIPFTPGAKKLVKILKKLGYKTAVISGGFTFFTDRLKNELGLDYAFANKLEIKDGKLTGKVLGEIINGESKAKILEDIADKENITLDQVVAIGDGANDLLMLDKAGLGIAFNAHKTVREKADYNISQENLDSIIYLLGISEKEKNTI
;
A
#
# COMPACT_ATOMS: atom_id res chain seq x y z
N MET A 1 20.93 28.05 -33.95
CA MET A 1 19.76 28.77 -33.40
C MET A 1 18.58 27.90 -33.77
N GLU A 2 18.04 27.15 -32.81
CA GLU A 2 16.83 26.37 -33.02
C GLU A 2 15.69 27.36 -33.31
N ASN A 3 15.01 27.20 -34.44
CA ASN A 3 13.79 27.97 -34.70
C ASN A 3 12.67 27.35 -33.86
N SER A 4 11.89 28.17 -33.16
CA SER A 4 10.74 27.71 -32.35
C SER A 4 9.72 26.92 -33.16
N ASP A 5 9.68 27.09 -34.48
CA ASP A 5 8.65 26.51 -35.36
C ASP A 5 8.93 25.04 -35.75
N ASP A 6 10.07 24.49 -35.32
CA ASP A 6 10.52 23.15 -35.68
C ASP A 6 9.83 22.04 -34.88
N PHE A 7 9.17 22.37 -33.76
CA PHE A 7 8.47 21.41 -32.92
C PHE A 7 7.01 21.81 -32.71
N ILE A 8 6.13 20.81 -32.78
CA ILE A 8 4.70 21.01 -32.50
C ILE A 8 4.20 19.93 -31.54
N VAL A 9 3.27 20.31 -30.68
CA VAL A 9 2.43 19.35 -29.95
C VAL A 9 1.08 19.34 -30.62
N ILE A 10 0.62 18.16 -31.05
CA ILE A 10 -0.75 17.95 -31.49
C ILE A 10 -1.54 17.24 -30.38
N THR A 11 -2.77 17.68 -30.16
CA THR A 11 -3.69 17.10 -29.19
C THR A 11 -4.97 16.72 -29.90
N VAL A 12 -5.27 15.42 -29.93
CA VAL A 12 -6.50 14.87 -30.51
C VAL A 12 -7.43 14.45 -29.38
N SER A 13 -8.66 14.95 -29.37
CA SER A 13 -9.66 14.64 -28.35
C SER A 13 -11.05 14.46 -28.91
N GLY A 14 -11.82 13.52 -28.37
CA GLY A 14 -13.19 13.27 -28.81
C GLY A 14 -13.68 11.86 -28.49
N PRO A 15 -14.75 11.38 -29.15
CA PRO A 15 -15.20 10.00 -29.05
C PRO A 15 -14.11 9.02 -29.50
N ASP A 16 -13.81 8.03 -28.66
CA ASP A 16 -12.87 6.97 -28.99
C ASP A 16 -13.44 6.03 -30.06
N ALA A 17 -12.59 5.66 -31.01
CA ALA A 17 -12.92 4.76 -32.11
C ALA A 17 -11.65 4.04 -32.63
N PRO A 18 -11.78 2.78 -33.10
CA PRO A 18 -10.69 2.11 -33.77
C PRO A 18 -10.15 2.91 -34.96
N GLY A 19 -8.83 2.96 -35.10
CA GLY A 19 -8.16 3.56 -36.25
C GLY A 19 -7.70 5.01 -36.08
N ILE A 20 -8.06 5.72 -35.01
CA ILE A 20 -7.63 7.12 -34.80
C ILE A 20 -6.10 7.26 -34.82
N VAL A 21 -5.39 6.50 -33.99
CA VAL A 21 -3.92 6.49 -33.97
C VAL A 21 -3.36 6.11 -35.33
N SER A 22 -3.94 5.09 -35.96
CA SER A 22 -3.48 4.60 -37.28
C SER A 22 -3.59 5.67 -38.35
N SER A 23 -4.72 6.38 -38.42
CA SER A 23 -4.96 7.44 -39.39
C SER A 23 -4.00 8.63 -39.18
N ILE A 24 -3.88 9.11 -37.94
CA ILE A 24 -3.01 10.24 -37.60
C ILE A 24 -1.55 9.90 -37.91
N THR A 25 -1.07 8.75 -37.41
CA THR A 25 0.33 8.34 -37.62
C THR A 25 0.66 8.00 -39.08
N SER A 26 -0.32 7.58 -39.89
CA SER A 26 -0.11 7.39 -41.33
C SER A 26 0.22 8.71 -42.02
N ILE A 27 -0.51 9.78 -41.70
CA ILE A 27 -0.24 11.13 -42.25
C ILE A 27 1.13 11.63 -41.80
N LEU A 28 1.48 11.45 -40.52
CA LEU A 28 2.80 11.80 -40.00
C LEU A 28 3.92 11.06 -40.74
N SER A 29 3.73 9.75 -40.98
CA SER A 29 4.68 8.89 -41.68
C SER A 29 4.87 9.30 -43.15
N GLU A 30 3.79 9.58 -43.88
CA GLU A 30 3.84 10.05 -45.27
C GLU A 30 4.64 11.34 -45.42
N ASN A 31 4.60 12.20 -44.39
CA ASN A 31 5.33 13.46 -44.33
C ASN A 31 6.71 13.36 -43.66
N ALA A 32 7.20 12.15 -43.35
CA ALA A 32 8.50 11.91 -42.70
C ALA A 32 8.69 12.68 -41.38
N VAL A 33 7.61 12.82 -40.60
CA VAL A 33 7.64 13.48 -39.29
C VAL A 33 8.17 12.52 -38.24
N LYS A 34 9.09 13.00 -37.40
CA LYS A 34 9.59 12.24 -36.26
C LYS A 34 8.73 12.53 -35.02
N ILE A 35 8.30 11.47 -34.34
CA ILE A 35 7.59 11.58 -33.05
C ILE A 35 8.65 11.59 -31.95
N ILE A 36 8.63 12.62 -31.11
CA ILE A 36 9.49 12.75 -29.92
C ILE A 36 8.84 12.04 -28.74
N ASP A 37 7.56 12.32 -28.52
CA ASP A 37 6.78 11.81 -27.41
C ASP A 37 5.35 11.53 -27.84
N ILE A 38 4.73 10.53 -27.21
CA ILE A 38 3.36 10.10 -27.52
C ILE A 38 2.68 9.54 -26.28
N GLU A 39 1.57 10.14 -25.91
CA GLU A 39 0.73 9.70 -24.80
C GLU A 39 -0.72 9.56 -25.26
N GLN A 40 -1.38 8.48 -24.84
CA GLN A 40 -2.80 8.27 -25.08
C GLN A 40 -3.49 7.77 -23.82
N ILE A 41 -4.67 8.35 -23.55
CA ILE A 41 -5.60 7.83 -22.55
C ILE A 41 -7.02 7.74 -23.11
N VAL A 42 -7.75 6.70 -22.71
CA VAL A 42 -9.18 6.56 -23.02
C VAL A 42 -9.97 6.47 -21.72
N ILE A 43 -10.89 7.42 -21.51
CA ILE A 43 -11.75 7.49 -20.32
C ILE A 43 -13.20 7.51 -20.77
N ARG A 44 -13.98 6.50 -20.40
CA ARG A 44 -15.43 6.41 -20.72
C ARG A 44 -15.75 6.63 -22.20
N LYS A 45 -14.97 6.01 -23.10
CA LYS A 45 -15.06 6.15 -24.58
C LYS A 45 -14.72 7.57 -25.10
N LEU A 46 -13.99 8.36 -24.33
CA LEU A 46 -13.36 9.58 -24.81
C LEU A 46 -11.86 9.35 -24.88
N ILE A 47 -11.26 9.67 -26.02
CA ILE A 47 -9.82 9.62 -26.23
C ILE A 47 -9.21 11.00 -25.99
N LEU A 48 -8.03 11.02 -25.40
CA LEU A 48 -7.08 12.11 -25.46
C LEU A 48 -5.74 11.52 -25.93
N LEU A 49 -5.26 11.98 -27.08
CA LEU A 49 -4.00 11.57 -27.70
C LEU A 49 -3.14 12.81 -27.88
N SER A 50 -1.98 12.85 -27.23
CA SER A 50 -1.00 13.92 -27.35
C SER A 50 0.24 13.37 -28.06
N MET A 51 0.78 14.12 -29.02
CA MET A 51 2.06 13.79 -29.65
C MET A 51 2.92 15.03 -29.77
N MET A 52 4.16 14.95 -29.32
CA MET A 52 5.19 15.93 -29.64
C MET A 52 5.93 15.50 -30.90
N LEU A 53 6.01 16.40 -31.87
CA LEU A 53 6.51 16.14 -33.21
C LEU A 53 7.70 17.03 -33.51
N ASP A 54 8.70 16.45 -34.17
CA ASP A 54 9.87 17.11 -34.73
C ASP A 54 9.68 17.23 -36.24
N LEU A 55 9.57 18.47 -36.72
CA LEU A 55 9.25 18.80 -38.09
C LEU A 55 10.49 19.16 -38.93
N ARG A 56 11.70 19.14 -38.36
CA ARG A 56 12.93 19.60 -39.04
C ARG A 56 13.22 18.85 -40.35
N GLU A 57 12.85 17.57 -40.41
CA GLU A 57 13.01 16.71 -41.58
C GLU A 57 11.70 16.48 -42.35
N SER A 58 10.62 17.18 -41.97
CA SER A 58 9.29 16.96 -42.56
C SER A 58 9.21 17.39 -44.02
N LYS A 59 8.50 16.58 -44.82
CA LYS A 59 8.16 16.89 -46.21
C LYS A 59 6.90 17.76 -46.25
N GLY A 60 6.79 18.67 -47.21
CA GLY A 60 5.57 19.46 -47.45
C GLY A 60 5.33 20.66 -46.52
N GLY A 61 6.16 20.83 -45.49
CA GLY A 61 6.09 21.97 -44.56
C GLY A 61 4.93 21.89 -43.56
N GLN A 62 5.08 22.59 -42.43
CA GLN A 62 4.19 22.54 -41.27
C GLN A 62 2.70 22.78 -41.62
N ILE A 63 2.41 23.75 -42.49
CA ILE A 63 1.02 24.12 -42.85
C ILE A 63 0.31 23.00 -43.59
N SER A 64 0.99 22.29 -44.51
CA SER A 64 0.38 21.20 -45.27
C SER A 64 0.05 20.03 -44.35
N LEU A 65 1.01 19.65 -43.49
CA LEU A 65 0.84 18.61 -42.50
C LEU A 65 -0.35 18.87 -41.58
N LEU A 66 -0.42 20.07 -40.99
CA LEU A 66 -1.51 20.45 -40.08
C LEU A 66 -2.88 20.43 -40.77
N LYS A 67 -2.94 20.85 -42.05
CA LYS A 67 -4.18 20.79 -42.83
C LYS A 67 -4.66 19.36 -43.03
N ASP A 68 -3.76 18.44 -43.39
CA ASP A 68 -4.10 17.04 -43.62
C ASP A 68 -4.56 16.37 -42.31
N LEU A 69 -3.86 16.66 -41.21
CA LEU A 69 -4.22 16.20 -39.88
C LEU A 69 -5.60 16.72 -39.42
N LEU A 70 -5.88 18.01 -39.62
CA LEU A 70 -7.19 18.62 -39.28
C LEU A 70 -8.33 18.04 -40.12
N LEU A 71 -8.09 17.78 -41.41
CA LEU A 71 -9.07 17.15 -42.29
C LEU A 71 -9.39 15.71 -41.84
N GLU A 72 -8.36 14.97 -41.47
CA GLU A 72 -8.49 13.60 -40.99
C GLU A 72 -9.17 13.53 -39.63
N ALA A 73 -8.82 14.41 -38.68
CA ALA A 73 -9.50 14.52 -37.40
C ALA A 73 -11.01 14.74 -37.58
N LYS A 74 -11.39 15.64 -38.50
CA LYS A 74 -12.80 15.86 -38.85
C LYS A 74 -13.47 14.61 -39.45
N ARG A 75 -12.77 13.85 -40.29
CA ARG A 75 -13.26 12.58 -40.85
C ARG A 75 -13.52 11.54 -39.76
N LEU A 76 -12.64 11.48 -38.77
CA LEU A 76 -12.72 10.59 -37.61
C LEU A 76 -13.71 11.08 -36.55
N ASN A 77 -14.33 12.24 -36.73
CA ASN A 77 -15.23 12.87 -35.76
C ASN A 77 -14.54 13.14 -34.41
N VAL A 78 -13.29 13.59 -34.46
CA VAL A 78 -12.50 14.06 -33.30
C VAL A 78 -12.04 15.50 -33.52
N GLU A 79 -11.74 16.19 -32.44
CA GLU A 79 -11.11 17.51 -32.46
C GLU A 79 -9.59 17.35 -32.46
N LEU A 80 -8.89 18.24 -33.16
CA LEU A 80 -7.44 18.32 -33.14
C LEU A 80 -7.03 19.78 -32.91
N ASP A 81 -6.29 20.00 -31.83
CA ASP A 81 -5.60 21.25 -31.52
C ASP A 81 -4.09 21.08 -31.73
N PHE A 82 -3.38 22.18 -31.96
CA PHE A 82 -1.92 22.15 -32.06
C PHE A 82 -1.29 23.40 -31.47
N LYS A 83 -0.10 23.25 -30.91
CA LYS A 83 0.71 24.35 -30.37
C LYS A 83 2.14 24.21 -30.85
N ILE A 84 2.76 25.35 -31.17
CA ILE A 84 4.21 25.41 -31.38
C ILE A 84 4.87 25.22 -30.02
N ALA A 85 5.87 24.36 -29.95
CA ALA A 85 6.58 24.03 -28.73
C ALA A 85 8.09 24.22 -28.93
N SER A 86 8.82 24.34 -27.83
CA SER A 86 10.29 24.28 -27.84
C SER A 86 10.77 22.90 -27.38
N TYR A 87 11.95 22.49 -27.85
CA TYR A 87 12.57 21.23 -27.38
C TYR A 87 12.89 21.28 -25.87
N GLU A 88 13.21 22.47 -25.34
CA GLU A 88 13.52 22.68 -23.92
C GLU A 88 12.33 22.47 -22.99
N GLU A 89 11.10 22.78 -23.42
CA GLU A 89 9.88 22.51 -22.65
C GLU A 89 9.67 21.01 -22.40
N HIS A 90 10.14 20.15 -23.30
CA HIS A 90 10.10 18.70 -23.14
C HIS A 90 11.20 18.17 -22.21
N LEU A 91 12.36 18.83 -22.19
CA LEU A 91 13.48 18.48 -21.28
C LEU A 91 13.21 18.88 -19.82
N GLN A 92 12.11 19.57 -19.51
CA GLN A 92 11.69 19.87 -18.12
C GLN A 92 11.11 18.63 -17.41
N HIS A 93 11.90 17.56 -17.37
CA HIS A 93 11.75 16.42 -16.47
C HIS A 93 13.13 16.22 -15.83
N ASP A 94 13.33 16.38 -14.51
CA ASP A 94 13.29 15.22 -13.62
C ASP A 94 13.38 15.54 -12.11
N ASN A 95 13.18 16.80 -11.69
CA ASN A 95 13.23 17.14 -10.25
C ASN A 95 11.86 17.10 -9.55
N ASN A 96 10.87 16.42 -10.15
CA ASN A 96 9.54 16.34 -9.59
C ASN A 96 9.39 15.08 -8.72
N PHE A 97 8.88 15.26 -7.51
CA PHE A 97 8.51 14.16 -6.64
C PHE A 97 7.05 13.80 -6.88
N MET A 98 6.78 12.51 -7.02
CA MET A 98 5.43 11.99 -7.13
C MET A 98 5.04 11.22 -5.87
N TYR A 99 3.78 11.35 -5.48
CA TYR A 99 3.21 10.65 -4.35
C TYR A 99 1.84 10.08 -4.72
N ALA A 100 1.49 8.93 -4.16
CA ALA A 100 0.18 8.31 -4.27
C ALA A 100 -0.61 8.57 -2.99
N VAL A 101 -1.69 9.35 -3.10
CA VAL A 101 -2.68 9.52 -2.04
C VAL A 101 -3.81 8.53 -2.27
N THR A 102 -3.86 7.47 -1.46
CA THR A 102 -4.88 6.42 -1.55
C THR A 102 -5.94 6.66 -0.48
N CYS A 103 -7.20 6.72 -0.87
CA CYS A 103 -8.35 6.85 0.02
C CYS A 103 -9.20 5.59 -0.07
N LEU A 104 -9.52 5.00 1.09
CA LEU A 104 -10.22 3.75 1.25
C LEU A 104 -11.38 3.92 2.21
N GLY A 105 -12.53 3.31 1.93
CA GLY A 105 -13.66 3.28 2.85
C GLY A 105 -14.91 2.69 2.22
N GLU A 106 -15.92 2.36 3.03
CA GLU A 106 -17.19 1.81 2.52
C GLU A 106 -17.82 2.72 1.45
N LYS A 107 -17.72 4.04 1.66
CA LYS A 107 -18.21 5.06 0.73
C LYS A 107 -17.23 6.21 0.64
N ILE A 108 -16.85 6.56 -0.58
CA ILE A 108 -16.06 7.76 -0.86
C ILE A 108 -17.00 8.79 -1.47
N THR A 109 -17.39 9.78 -0.66
CA THR A 109 -18.33 10.84 -1.07
C THR A 109 -17.62 11.98 -1.78
N ALA A 110 -18.37 12.81 -2.50
CA ALA A 110 -17.82 14.03 -3.10
C ALA A 110 -17.21 14.98 -2.05
N GLN A 111 -17.75 14.98 -0.82
CA GLN A 111 -17.21 15.76 0.28
C GLN A 111 -15.82 15.27 0.70
N VAL A 112 -15.62 13.95 0.81
CA VAL A 112 -14.30 13.36 1.10
C VAL A 112 -13.29 13.76 0.02
N VAL A 113 -13.66 13.59 -1.26
CA VAL A 113 -12.80 13.96 -2.38
C VAL A 113 -12.45 15.46 -2.35
N ALA A 114 -13.41 16.33 -2.02
CA ALA A 114 -13.17 17.76 -1.91
C ALA A 114 -12.23 18.14 -0.75
N GLN A 115 -12.34 17.46 0.39
CA GLN A 115 -11.44 17.70 1.53
C GLN A 115 -10.01 17.25 1.23
N ILE A 116 -9.85 16.06 0.63
CA ILE A 116 -8.54 15.54 0.22
C ILE A 116 -7.90 16.46 -0.83
N SER A 117 -8.65 16.84 -1.88
CA SER A 117 -8.12 17.72 -2.92
C SER A 117 -7.79 19.12 -2.40
N HIS A 118 -8.57 19.64 -1.45
CA HIS A 118 -8.26 20.90 -0.78
C HIS A 118 -6.97 20.82 0.04
N ALA A 119 -6.77 19.73 0.79
CA ALA A 119 -5.54 19.51 1.56
C ALA A 119 -4.31 19.32 0.66
N ILE A 120 -4.45 18.68 -0.49
CA ILE A 120 -3.37 18.58 -1.50
C ILE A 120 -3.07 19.98 -2.07
N TYR A 121 -4.11 20.75 -2.42
CA TYR A 121 -3.97 22.10 -2.96
C TYR A 121 -3.34 23.08 -1.96
N SER A 122 -3.62 22.96 -0.66
CA SER A 122 -3.03 23.85 0.36
C SER A 122 -1.51 23.74 0.46
N GLU A 123 -0.94 22.61 0.00
CA GLU A 123 0.50 22.40 -0.11
C GLU A 123 1.07 22.84 -1.46
N ASN A 124 0.25 23.45 -2.33
CA ASN A 124 0.61 23.83 -3.70
C ASN A 124 1.06 22.62 -4.55
N VAL A 125 0.40 21.48 -4.37
CA VAL A 125 0.67 20.22 -5.07
C VAL A 125 -0.41 19.97 -6.12
N ASN A 126 -0.02 19.53 -7.32
CA ASN A 126 -0.96 19.20 -8.39
C ASN A 126 -1.40 17.74 -8.32
N ILE A 127 -2.66 17.45 -8.66
CA ILE A 127 -3.13 16.09 -8.89
C ILE A 127 -2.98 15.77 -10.37
N GLU A 128 -2.08 14.87 -10.72
CA GLU A 128 -1.81 14.45 -12.10
C GLU A 128 -2.85 13.44 -12.60
N ARG A 129 -3.26 12.52 -11.73
CA ARG A 129 -4.15 11.42 -12.10
C ARG A 129 -5.00 10.97 -10.93
N ILE A 130 -6.26 10.67 -11.19
CA ILE A 130 -7.14 9.98 -10.24
C ILE A 130 -7.59 8.67 -10.87
N THR A 131 -7.38 7.57 -10.16
CA THR A 131 -7.78 6.22 -10.59
C THR A 131 -8.65 5.58 -9.52
N GLN A 132 -9.69 4.88 -9.94
CA GLN A 132 -10.49 4.08 -9.02
C GLN A 132 -9.94 2.65 -8.98
N LEU A 133 -9.45 2.22 -7.82
CA LEU A 133 -8.88 0.90 -7.61
C LEU A 133 -9.95 -0.13 -7.25
N SER A 134 -11.03 0.28 -6.55
CA SER A 134 -12.15 -0.60 -6.21
C SER A 134 -13.50 0.15 -6.22
N GLN A 135 -14.54 -0.54 -6.67
CA GLN A 135 -15.95 -0.11 -6.58
C GLN A 135 -16.83 -1.12 -5.80
N GLY A 136 -16.21 -2.10 -5.13
CA GLY A 136 -16.92 -3.14 -4.39
C GLY A 136 -17.49 -2.63 -3.06
N GLU A 137 -17.68 -3.53 -2.11
CA GLU A 137 -18.09 -3.18 -0.74
C GLU A 137 -17.14 -2.17 -0.09
N LEU A 138 -15.86 -2.22 -0.46
CA LEU A 138 -14.86 -1.26 -0.08
C LEU A 138 -14.42 -0.44 -1.30
N CYS A 139 -14.77 0.84 -1.30
CA CYS A 139 -14.37 1.78 -2.34
C CYS A 139 -12.92 2.21 -2.13
N CYS A 140 -12.15 2.30 -3.21
CA CYS A 140 -10.78 2.77 -3.15
C CYS A 140 -10.48 3.67 -4.35
N ILE A 141 -9.96 4.88 -4.08
CA ILE A 141 -9.42 5.79 -5.10
C ILE A 141 -7.97 6.10 -4.80
N GLU A 142 -7.19 6.27 -5.86
CA GLU A 142 -5.79 6.69 -5.84
C GLU A 142 -5.66 8.02 -6.57
N MET A 143 -5.03 9.00 -5.94
CA MET A 143 -4.62 10.26 -6.57
C MET A 143 -3.10 10.26 -6.66
N ILE A 144 -2.55 10.27 -7.87
CA ILE A 144 -1.14 10.54 -8.10
C ILE A 144 -0.96 12.04 -8.12
N VAL A 145 -0.12 12.53 -7.22
CA VAL A 145 0.16 13.95 -7.03
C VAL A 145 1.63 14.25 -7.35
N LYS A 146 1.89 15.42 -7.93
CA LYS A 146 3.21 15.85 -8.39
C LYS A 146 3.57 17.20 -7.79
N THR A 147 4.83 17.32 -7.39
CA THR A 147 5.38 18.52 -6.76
C THR A 147 6.85 18.72 -7.13
N ASP A 148 7.31 19.96 -7.11
CA ASP A 148 8.70 20.36 -7.34
C ASP A 148 9.58 20.26 -6.07
N LYS A 149 8.99 19.88 -4.93
CA LYS A 149 9.65 19.79 -3.63
C LYS A 149 9.35 18.48 -2.94
N THR A 150 10.26 18.02 -2.08
CA THR A 150 9.98 16.90 -1.21
C THR A 150 8.87 17.26 -0.22
N ILE A 151 7.79 16.49 -0.22
CA ILE A 151 6.75 16.56 0.81
C ILE A 151 7.21 15.71 2.00
N ASN A 152 7.08 16.26 3.21
CA ASN A 152 7.13 15.44 4.41
C ASN A 152 5.83 14.62 4.47
N VAL A 153 5.95 13.33 4.15
CA VAL A 153 4.83 12.39 4.13
C VAL A 153 4.10 12.37 5.47
N GLN A 154 4.82 12.42 6.59
CA GLN A 154 4.22 12.39 7.93
C GLN A 154 3.37 13.64 8.20
N ASP A 155 3.83 14.83 7.79
CA ASP A 155 3.06 16.07 7.95
C ASP A 155 1.78 16.05 7.09
N MET A 156 1.88 15.53 5.86
CA MET A 156 0.73 15.39 4.97
C MET A 156 -0.26 14.34 5.51
N THR A 157 0.23 13.17 5.92
CA THR A 157 -0.57 12.13 6.57
C THR A 157 -1.24 12.67 7.83
N GLY A 158 -0.55 13.44 8.66
CA GLY A 158 -1.10 14.08 9.86
C GLY A 158 -2.25 15.05 9.54
N LYS A 159 -2.13 15.85 8.46
CA LYS A 159 -3.22 16.72 7.99
C LYS A 159 -4.42 15.94 7.44
N LEU A 160 -4.17 14.81 6.78
CA LEU A 160 -5.22 13.94 6.22
C LEU A 160 -5.86 13.02 7.26
N LEU A 161 -5.24 12.85 8.43
CA LEU A 161 -5.74 12.01 9.53
C LEU A 161 -7.04 12.57 10.15
N SER A 162 -7.19 13.90 10.20
CA SER A 162 -8.45 14.52 10.64
C SER A 162 -9.60 14.19 9.70
N ILE A 163 -9.36 14.26 8.38
CA ILE A 163 -10.33 13.86 7.35
C ILE A 163 -10.68 12.37 7.52
N SER A 164 -9.67 11.54 7.77
CA SER A 164 -9.87 10.10 8.00
C SER A 164 -10.84 9.85 9.16
N THR A 165 -10.64 10.57 10.26
CA THR A 165 -11.46 10.47 11.48
C THR A 165 -12.87 11.03 11.28
N ASP A 166 -12.99 12.22 10.69
CA ASP A 166 -14.25 12.94 10.53
C ASP A 166 -15.21 12.25 9.55
N PHE A 167 -14.67 11.55 8.55
CA PHE A 167 -15.44 10.93 7.48
C PHE A 167 -15.45 9.40 7.50
N GLY A 168 -14.73 8.76 8.43
CA GLY A 168 -14.66 7.29 8.52
C GLY A 168 -14.02 6.65 7.28
N VAL A 169 -12.98 7.27 6.75
CA VAL A 169 -12.17 6.75 5.63
C VAL A 169 -10.74 6.58 6.08
N ASP A 170 -9.99 5.70 5.45
CA ASP A 170 -8.54 5.59 5.64
C ASP A 170 -7.84 6.31 4.48
N ILE A 171 -6.85 7.12 4.81
CA ILE A 171 -6.05 7.86 3.84
C ILE A 171 -4.58 7.55 4.04
N ALA A 172 -3.91 7.22 2.95
CA ALA A 172 -2.51 6.83 2.90
C ALA A 172 -1.75 7.69 1.87
N VAL A 173 -0.58 8.22 2.23
CA VAL A 173 0.30 8.97 1.32
C VAL A 173 1.61 8.22 1.14
N GLN A 174 1.88 7.70 -0.05
CA GLN A 174 3.12 6.98 -0.36
C GLN A 174 3.95 7.75 -1.36
N LYS A 175 5.26 7.63 -1.31
CA LYS A 175 6.09 8.04 -2.45
C LYS A 175 5.76 7.15 -3.65
N GLU A 176 5.48 7.75 -4.81
CA GLU A 176 5.27 7.03 -6.06
C GLU A 176 6.63 6.83 -6.72
N ASP A 177 7.39 5.85 -6.22
CA ASP A 177 8.65 5.42 -6.80
C ASP A 177 8.59 3.95 -7.25
N ILE A 178 9.71 3.44 -7.77
CA ILE A 178 9.81 2.07 -8.26
C ILE A 178 9.53 1.03 -7.15
N PHE A 179 9.79 1.36 -5.89
CA PHE A 179 9.64 0.43 -4.77
C PHE A 179 8.18 0.27 -4.34
N ARG A 180 7.33 1.28 -4.55
CA ARG A 180 5.91 1.18 -4.19
C ARG A 180 5.23 -0.06 -4.79
N ARG A 181 5.50 -0.35 -6.07
CA ARG A 181 4.92 -1.49 -6.80
C ARG A 181 5.84 -2.71 -6.87
N SER A 182 7.06 -2.62 -6.34
CA SER A 182 8.04 -3.72 -6.34
C SER A 182 8.40 -4.18 -4.93
N LYS A 183 7.45 -4.12 -4.00
CA LYS A 183 7.58 -4.79 -2.70
C LYS A 183 7.71 -6.32 -2.91
N ARG A 184 8.44 -6.99 -2.03
CA ARG A 184 8.79 -8.42 -2.18
C ARG A 184 8.69 -9.23 -0.89
N LEU A 185 8.63 -8.58 0.27
CA LEU A 185 8.49 -9.23 1.58
C LEU A 185 7.32 -8.59 2.32
N VAL A 186 6.41 -9.40 2.86
CA VAL A 186 5.38 -8.96 3.81
C VAL A 186 5.58 -9.67 5.14
N VAL A 187 5.75 -8.87 6.18
CA VAL A 187 5.87 -9.30 7.58
C VAL A 187 4.62 -8.87 8.33
N MET A 188 4.00 -9.80 9.06
CA MET A 188 2.74 -9.56 9.78
C MET A 188 2.89 -9.92 11.25
N ASP A 189 2.27 -9.15 12.15
CA ASP A 189 1.97 -9.66 13.48
C ASP A 189 0.88 -10.75 13.41
N MET A 190 0.80 -11.55 14.47
CA MET A 190 -0.19 -12.60 14.65
C MET A 190 -1.44 -12.06 15.35
N ASP A 191 -1.33 -11.80 16.65
CA ASP A 191 -2.42 -11.36 17.52
C ASP A 191 -2.97 -10.02 17.00
N SER A 192 -4.29 -9.85 17.04
CA SER A 192 -5.01 -8.65 16.57
C SER A 192 -4.72 -8.18 15.11
N THR A 193 -3.95 -8.96 14.34
CA THR A 193 -3.56 -8.66 12.96
C THR A 193 -3.94 -9.80 12.00
N LEU A 194 -3.28 -10.96 12.07
CA LEU A 194 -3.65 -12.15 11.28
C LEU A 194 -4.87 -12.88 11.87
N ILE A 195 -5.03 -12.80 13.19
CA ILE A 195 -6.13 -13.37 13.96
C ILE A 195 -6.77 -12.27 14.82
N GLN A 196 -8.04 -12.42 15.19
CA GLN A 196 -8.79 -11.34 15.86
C GLN A 196 -8.66 -11.32 17.38
N VAL A 197 -7.88 -12.25 17.95
CA VAL A 197 -7.79 -12.45 19.40
C VAL A 197 -6.35 -12.32 19.88
N GLU A 198 -6.20 -11.93 21.14
CA GLU A 198 -4.95 -12.05 21.89
C GLU A 198 -4.85 -13.48 22.44
N VAL A 199 -3.96 -14.31 21.90
CA VAL A 199 -3.83 -15.73 22.28
C VAL A 199 -3.59 -15.91 23.78
N ILE A 200 -2.80 -15.01 24.39
CA ILE A 200 -2.50 -15.08 25.82
C ILE A 200 -3.72 -14.82 26.70
N ASP A 201 -4.67 -14.00 26.24
CA ASP A 201 -5.91 -13.73 26.97
C ASP A 201 -6.85 -14.95 26.88
N GLU A 202 -6.89 -15.64 25.75
CA GLU A 202 -7.63 -16.90 25.62
C GLU A 202 -7.04 -18.00 26.53
N LEU A 203 -5.71 -18.11 26.60
CA LEU A 203 -5.04 -19.02 27.54
C LEU A 203 -5.35 -18.67 29.00
N ALA A 204 -5.36 -17.39 29.33
CA ALA A 204 -5.64 -16.90 30.68
C ALA A 204 -7.09 -17.20 31.09
N LYS A 205 -8.06 -17.05 30.17
CA LYS A 205 -9.45 -17.44 30.40
C LYS A 205 -9.57 -18.93 30.72
N SER A 206 -8.91 -19.80 29.95
CA SER A 206 -8.89 -21.25 30.20
C SER A 206 -8.19 -21.62 31.52
N ALA A 207 -7.21 -20.81 31.97
CA ALA A 207 -6.55 -20.97 33.25
C ALA A 207 -7.34 -20.39 34.45
N GLY A 208 -8.46 -19.68 34.21
CA GLY A 208 -9.23 -18.99 35.25
C GLY A 208 -8.64 -17.66 35.72
N ASN A 209 -7.60 -17.15 35.03
CA ASN A 209 -6.84 -15.95 35.40
C ASN A 209 -7.02 -14.78 34.41
N GLY A 210 -8.12 -14.80 33.63
CA GLY A 210 -8.36 -13.82 32.56
C GLY A 210 -8.38 -12.36 33.03
N GLU A 211 -9.02 -12.06 34.16
CA GLU A 211 -9.08 -10.70 34.71
C GLU A 211 -7.69 -10.19 35.14
N GLU A 212 -6.88 -11.04 35.76
CA GLU A 212 -5.52 -10.67 36.19
C GLU A 212 -4.60 -10.40 34.99
N VAL A 213 -4.67 -11.25 33.96
CA VAL A 213 -3.89 -11.07 32.72
C VAL A 213 -4.29 -9.79 32.01
N SER A 214 -5.59 -9.54 31.85
CA SER A 214 -6.10 -8.29 31.25
C SER A 214 -5.63 -7.04 31.99
N GLY A 215 -5.60 -7.10 33.33
CA GLY A 215 -5.05 -6.02 34.16
C GLY A 215 -3.55 -5.78 33.93
N ILE A 216 -2.75 -6.85 33.74
CA ILE A 216 -1.32 -6.73 33.41
C ILE A 216 -1.11 -6.19 31.99
N THR A 217 -1.88 -6.66 31.01
CA THR A 217 -1.87 -6.16 29.63
C THR A 217 -2.15 -4.66 29.60
N SER A 218 -3.17 -4.21 30.33
CA SER A 218 -3.53 -2.79 30.42
C SER A 218 -2.39 -1.92 30.98
N LYS A 219 -1.70 -2.38 32.02
CA LYS A 219 -0.52 -1.69 32.58
C LYS A 219 0.65 -1.61 31.61
N ALA A 220 0.88 -2.66 30.83
CA ALA A 220 1.90 -2.69 29.81
C ALA A 220 1.60 -1.68 28.68
N MET A 221 0.35 -1.60 28.24
CA MET A 221 -0.10 -0.63 27.24
C MET A 221 0.01 0.83 27.73
N ASN A 222 -0.16 1.06 29.04
CA ASN A 222 0.06 2.36 29.68
C ASN A 222 1.55 2.71 29.89
N GLY A 223 2.48 1.81 29.55
CA GLY A 223 3.92 2.01 29.75
C GLY A 223 4.37 1.83 31.21
N GLU A 224 3.52 1.29 32.10
CA GLU A 224 3.87 1.02 33.51
C GLU A 224 4.74 -0.23 33.66
N LEU A 225 4.72 -1.13 32.66
CA LEU A 225 5.54 -2.34 32.60
C LEU A 225 6.22 -2.43 31.24
N SER A 226 7.47 -2.88 31.21
CA SER A 226 8.10 -3.26 29.95
C SER A 226 7.39 -4.46 29.33
N PHE A 227 7.50 -4.63 28.01
CA PHE A 227 6.91 -5.78 27.31
C PHE A 227 7.38 -7.12 27.91
N ASN A 228 8.68 -7.25 28.19
CA ASN A 228 9.27 -8.47 28.74
C ASN A 228 8.75 -8.77 30.16
N GLU A 229 8.63 -7.75 31.02
CA GLU A 229 8.07 -7.92 32.37
C GLU A 229 6.59 -8.30 32.31
N SER A 230 5.83 -7.63 31.46
CA SER A 230 4.42 -7.93 31.23
C SER A 230 4.22 -9.36 30.73
N LEU A 231 4.98 -9.79 29.71
CA LEU A 231 4.89 -11.14 29.17
C LEU A 231 5.21 -12.19 30.24
N ASN A 232 6.30 -12.04 30.99
CA ASN A 232 6.67 -12.99 32.03
C ASN A 232 5.61 -13.10 33.13
N LYS A 233 5.04 -11.97 33.58
CA LYS A 233 3.94 -11.97 34.56
C LYS A 233 2.69 -12.67 34.04
N ARG A 234 2.30 -12.40 32.79
CA ARG A 234 1.11 -13.02 32.19
C ARG A 234 1.31 -14.53 31.97
N VAL A 235 2.50 -14.93 31.51
CA VAL A 235 2.83 -16.35 31.31
C VAL A 235 2.92 -17.11 32.64
N GLU A 236 3.40 -16.48 33.71
CA GLU A 236 3.44 -17.10 35.04
C GLU A 236 2.04 -17.52 35.53
N LEU A 237 1.01 -16.73 35.21
CA LEU A 237 -0.40 -17.04 35.52
C LEU A 237 -0.95 -18.23 34.73
N LEU A 238 -0.24 -18.72 33.72
CA LEU A 238 -0.63 -19.91 32.95
C LEU A 238 -0.05 -21.21 33.53
N ARG A 239 0.70 -21.14 34.64
CA ARG A 239 1.36 -22.30 35.24
C ARG A 239 0.35 -23.38 35.61
N GLY A 240 0.64 -24.61 35.19
CA GLY A 240 -0.16 -25.80 35.48
C GLY A 240 -1.26 -26.09 34.47
N LEU A 241 -1.47 -25.19 33.50
CA LEU A 241 -2.41 -25.40 32.40
C LEU A 241 -1.92 -26.57 31.51
N ASP A 242 -2.84 -27.44 31.13
CA ASP A 242 -2.56 -28.62 30.29
C ASP A 242 -2.26 -28.19 28.85
N GLU A 243 -1.24 -28.76 28.22
CA GLU A 243 -0.83 -28.39 26.85
C GLU A 243 -1.92 -28.65 25.81
N ASN A 244 -2.83 -29.59 26.06
CA ASN A 244 -3.93 -29.91 25.14
C ASN A 244 -4.86 -28.72 24.91
N ILE A 245 -4.90 -27.74 25.82
CA ILE A 245 -5.69 -26.51 25.62
C ILE A 245 -5.18 -25.68 24.45
N LEU A 246 -3.89 -25.78 24.12
CA LEU A 246 -3.28 -25.01 23.02
C LEU A 246 -3.93 -25.41 21.69
N ASP A 247 -4.16 -26.71 21.53
CA ASP A 247 -4.89 -27.29 20.40
C ASP A 247 -6.33 -26.79 20.35
N GLU A 248 -7.07 -26.86 21.46
CA GLU A 248 -8.46 -26.41 21.54
C GLU A 248 -8.59 -24.92 21.18
N ILE A 249 -7.72 -24.06 21.72
CA ILE A 249 -7.72 -22.64 21.42
C ILE A 249 -7.44 -22.44 19.93
N TYR A 250 -6.41 -23.08 19.36
CA TYR A 250 -6.06 -22.91 17.95
C TYR A 250 -7.24 -23.19 17.00
N HIS A 251 -8.02 -24.26 17.25
CA HIS A 251 -9.15 -24.62 16.40
C HIS A 251 -10.30 -23.60 16.44
N ASN A 252 -10.38 -22.80 17.51
CA ASN A 252 -11.43 -21.81 17.72
C ASN A 252 -10.98 -20.37 17.41
N ILE A 253 -9.70 -20.15 17.08
CA ILE A 253 -9.19 -18.80 16.77
C ILE A 253 -9.81 -18.30 15.44
N PRO A 254 -10.52 -17.17 15.47
CA PRO A 254 -11.00 -16.55 14.25
C PRO A 254 -9.85 -15.83 13.53
N PHE A 255 -9.68 -16.14 12.24
CA PHE A 255 -8.81 -15.35 11.37
C PHE A 255 -9.41 -13.98 11.13
N THR A 256 -8.55 -12.96 11.04
CA THR A 256 -8.98 -11.64 10.57
C THR A 256 -9.60 -11.76 9.18
N PRO A 257 -10.77 -11.14 8.92
CA PRO A 257 -11.38 -11.13 7.61
C PRO A 257 -10.37 -10.73 6.53
N GLY A 258 -10.36 -11.46 5.41
CA GLY A 258 -9.39 -11.23 4.34
C GLY A 258 -7.98 -11.78 4.57
N ALA A 259 -7.55 -12.17 5.77
CA ALA A 259 -6.17 -12.61 6.03
C ALA A 259 -5.72 -13.79 5.14
N LYS A 260 -6.53 -14.86 5.06
CA LYS A 260 -6.25 -16.00 4.17
C LYS A 260 -6.17 -15.59 2.70
N LYS A 261 -7.04 -14.66 2.28
CA LYS A 261 -7.10 -14.15 0.90
C LYS A 261 -5.88 -13.30 0.58
N LEU A 262 -5.47 -12.41 1.49
CA LEU A 262 -4.25 -11.62 1.38
C LEU A 262 -3.03 -12.51 1.17
N VAL A 263 -2.78 -13.46 2.07
CA VAL A 263 -1.61 -14.36 1.97
C VAL A 263 -1.63 -15.15 0.65
N LYS A 264 -2.80 -15.65 0.24
CA LYS A 264 -2.94 -16.35 -1.04
C LYS A 264 -2.55 -15.46 -2.24
N ILE A 265 -2.99 -14.21 -2.25
CA ILE A 265 -2.65 -13.24 -3.31
C ILE A 265 -1.14 -12.95 -3.30
N LEU A 266 -0.58 -12.62 -2.13
CA LEU A 266 0.84 -12.33 -1.96
C LEU A 266 1.71 -13.48 -2.47
N LYS A 267 1.37 -14.72 -2.13
CA LYS A 267 2.09 -15.91 -2.60
C LYS A 267 2.03 -16.08 -4.12
N LYS A 268 0.86 -15.85 -4.73
CA LYS A 268 0.72 -15.91 -6.20
C LYS A 268 1.53 -14.82 -6.90
N LEU A 269 1.69 -13.66 -6.26
CA LEU A 269 2.54 -12.57 -6.72
C LEU A 269 4.05 -12.79 -6.44
N GLY A 270 4.42 -13.89 -5.79
CA GLY A 270 5.81 -14.24 -5.51
C GLY A 270 6.42 -13.51 -4.31
N TYR A 271 5.60 -12.95 -3.43
CA TYR A 271 6.09 -12.35 -2.18
C TYR A 271 6.59 -13.42 -1.23
N LYS A 272 7.64 -13.07 -0.49
CA LYS A 272 8.00 -13.73 0.75
C LYS A 272 7.04 -13.27 1.85
N THR A 273 6.65 -14.21 2.70
CA THR A 273 5.67 -13.95 3.76
C THR A 273 6.16 -14.45 5.11
N ALA A 274 6.06 -13.62 6.13
CA ALA A 274 6.51 -13.92 7.48
C ALA A 274 5.46 -13.53 8.51
N VAL A 275 5.37 -14.32 9.58
CA VAL A 275 4.71 -13.90 10.83
C VAL A 275 5.77 -13.72 11.92
N ILE A 276 5.78 -12.56 12.57
CA ILE A 276 6.65 -12.26 13.71
C ILE A 276 5.79 -11.77 14.87
N SER A 277 5.70 -12.59 15.92
CA SER A 277 4.75 -12.36 16.99
C SER A 277 5.40 -12.32 18.38
N GLY A 278 4.82 -11.50 19.25
CA GLY A 278 5.06 -11.54 20.70
C GLY A 278 4.31 -12.69 21.41
N GLY A 279 3.42 -13.39 20.71
CA GLY A 279 2.72 -14.59 21.15
C GLY A 279 3.63 -15.83 21.11
N PHE A 280 3.07 -17.00 20.79
CA PHE A 280 3.76 -18.28 21.01
C PHE A 280 4.01 -19.14 19.76
N THR A 281 5.13 -19.86 19.74
CA THR A 281 5.58 -20.70 18.59
C THR A 281 4.54 -21.74 18.18
N PHE A 282 3.82 -22.33 19.16
CA PHE A 282 2.77 -23.31 18.88
C PHE A 282 1.73 -22.79 17.87
N PHE A 283 1.32 -21.52 18.00
CA PHE A 283 0.29 -20.91 17.15
C PHE A 283 0.88 -20.42 15.83
N THR A 284 2.02 -19.71 15.87
CA THR A 284 2.67 -19.20 14.65
C THR A 284 3.14 -20.29 13.71
N ASP A 285 3.64 -21.43 14.22
CA ASP A 285 4.04 -22.58 13.39
C ASP A 285 2.85 -23.23 12.68
N ARG A 286 1.68 -23.30 13.35
CA ARG A 286 0.45 -23.81 12.74
C ARG A 286 -0.11 -22.83 11.70
N LEU A 287 -0.13 -21.53 12.00
CA LEU A 287 -0.52 -20.48 11.05
C LEU A 287 0.39 -20.52 9.81
N LYS A 288 1.70 -20.69 10.00
CA LYS A 288 2.65 -20.88 8.91
C LYS A 288 2.27 -22.05 8.02
N ASN A 289 1.94 -23.20 8.60
CA ASN A 289 1.56 -24.37 7.82
C ASN A 289 0.21 -24.18 7.11
N GLU A 290 -0.79 -23.63 7.80
CA GLU A 290 -2.15 -23.45 7.28
C GLU A 290 -2.21 -22.40 6.15
N LEU A 291 -1.53 -21.27 6.32
CA LEU A 291 -1.47 -20.18 5.33
C LEU A 291 -0.35 -20.38 4.30
N GLY A 292 0.60 -21.26 4.60
CA GLY A 292 1.80 -21.52 3.80
C GLY A 292 2.81 -20.37 3.85
N LEU A 293 3.03 -19.74 5.01
CA LEU A 293 4.02 -18.68 5.17
C LEU A 293 5.45 -19.23 5.01
N ASP A 294 6.40 -18.41 4.57
CA ASP A 294 7.80 -18.79 4.44
C ASP A 294 8.48 -18.84 5.82
N TYR A 295 8.10 -17.91 6.71
CA TYR A 295 8.74 -17.67 8.00
C TYR A 295 7.74 -17.54 9.15
N ALA A 296 8.13 -18.02 10.33
CA ALA A 296 7.39 -17.84 11.58
C ALA A 296 8.37 -17.69 12.75
N PHE A 297 8.15 -16.67 13.56
CA PHE A 297 8.94 -16.38 14.75
C PHE A 297 8.01 -15.95 15.89
N ALA A 298 8.17 -16.57 17.06
CA ALA A 298 7.40 -16.24 18.27
C ALA A 298 8.14 -16.69 19.54
N ASN A 299 7.60 -16.34 20.71
CA ASN A 299 8.11 -16.79 22.00
C ASN A 299 7.80 -18.28 22.24
N LYS A 300 8.69 -19.02 22.92
CA LYS A 300 8.47 -20.44 23.20
C LYS A 300 8.02 -20.66 24.64
N LEU A 301 6.82 -21.20 24.85
CA LEU A 301 6.38 -21.63 26.18
C LEU A 301 7.19 -22.85 26.65
N GLU A 302 7.61 -22.85 27.92
CA GLU A 302 8.18 -24.05 28.55
C GLU A 302 7.06 -25.00 28.97
N ILE A 303 7.12 -26.23 28.45
CA ILE A 303 6.19 -27.32 28.77
C ILE A 303 6.98 -28.45 29.41
N LYS A 304 6.48 -28.97 30.55
CA LYS A 304 7.02 -30.15 31.24
C LYS A 304 5.87 -31.04 31.67
N ASP A 305 6.01 -32.35 31.44
CA ASP A 305 5.01 -33.36 31.80
C ASP A 305 3.59 -33.01 31.30
N GLY A 306 3.50 -32.49 30.07
CA GLY A 306 2.25 -32.08 29.43
C GLY A 306 1.62 -30.81 29.99
N LYS A 307 2.34 -30.01 30.79
CA LYS A 307 1.83 -28.80 31.43
C LYS A 307 2.74 -27.59 31.24
N LEU A 308 2.12 -26.42 31.13
CA LEU A 308 2.83 -25.14 31.09
C LEU A 308 3.52 -24.87 32.44
N THR A 309 4.80 -24.53 32.43
CA THR A 309 5.54 -24.21 33.67
C THR A 309 5.35 -22.75 34.12
N GLY A 310 4.75 -21.94 33.24
CA GLY A 310 4.64 -20.49 33.40
C GLY A 310 5.95 -19.75 33.12
N LYS A 311 6.78 -20.26 32.21
CA LYS A 311 8.01 -19.61 31.75
C LYS A 311 8.09 -19.57 30.23
N VAL A 312 8.78 -18.54 29.71
CA VAL A 312 9.18 -18.44 28.30
C VAL A 312 10.64 -18.90 28.18
N LEU A 313 10.94 -19.70 27.15
CA LEU A 313 12.28 -20.19 26.83
C LEU A 313 12.97 -19.25 25.83
N GLY A 314 14.27 -19.06 26.02
CA GLY A 314 15.12 -18.30 25.10
C GLY A 314 14.96 -16.78 25.25
N GLU A 315 15.36 -16.06 24.21
CA GLU A 315 15.20 -14.62 24.14
C GLU A 315 13.74 -14.25 23.82
N ILE A 316 13.22 -13.24 24.50
CA ILE A 316 11.85 -12.76 24.29
C ILE A 316 11.80 -11.93 23.02
N ILE A 317 10.88 -12.29 22.11
CA ILE A 317 10.55 -11.51 20.92
C ILE A 317 9.74 -10.29 21.35
N ASN A 318 10.45 -9.20 21.60
CA ASN A 318 9.91 -7.85 21.83
C ASN A 318 10.03 -6.99 20.57
N GLY A 319 9.68 -5.70 20.64
CA GLY A 319 9.70 -4.83 19.46
C GLY A 319 11.07 -4.67 18.78
N GLU A 320 12.17 -4.61 19.56
CA GLU A 320 13.52 -4.58 19.00
C GLU A 320 13.85 -5.90 18.28
N SER A 321 13.44 -7.03 18.86
CA SER A 321 13.60 -8.34 18.25
C SER A 321 12.76 -8.47 16.99
N LYS A 322 11.53 -7.95 16.96
CA LYS A 322 10.68 -7.96 15.75
C LYS A 322 11.34 -7.20 14.60
N ALA A 323 11.84 -6.00 14.88
CA ALA A 323 12.55 -5.19 13.90
C ALA A 323 13.81 -5.90 13.38
N LYS A 324 14.61 -6.47 14.28
CA LYS A 324 15.82 -7.22 13.90
C LYS A 324 15.51 -8.46 13.06
N ILE A 325 14.49 -9.24 13.43
CA ILE A 325 14.09 -10.43 12.67
C ILE A 325 13.61 -10.03 11.26
N LEU A 326 12.89 -8.91 11.13
CA LEU A 326 12.50 -8.38 9.82
C LEU A 326 13.73 -8.07 8.96
N GLU A 327 14.74 -7.37 9.53
CA GLU A 327 16.01 -7.08 8.85
C GLU A 327 16.74 -8.38 8.46
N ASP A 328 16.84 -9.36 9.37
CA ASP A 328 17.48 -10.66 9.12
C ASP A 328 16.80 -11.44 7.98
N ILE A 329 15.46 -11.42 7.88
CA ILE A 329 14.73 -12.05 6.77
C ILE A 329 15.01 -11.31 5.45
N ALA A 330 14.96 -9.98 5.47
CA ALA A 330 15.21 -9.14 4.30
C ALA A 330 16.61 -9.39 3.74
N ASP A 331 17.63 -9.41 4.60
CA ASP A 331 19.02 -9.70 4.25
C ASP A 331 19.16 -11.12 3.67
N LYS A 332 18.55 -12.12 4.32
CA LYS A 332 18.60 -13.52 3.86
C LYS A 332 17.99 -13.70 2.47
N GLU A 333 16.93 -12.97 2.15
CA GLU A 333 16.22 -13.03 0.87
C GLU A 333 16.79 -12.05 -0.18
N ASN A 334 17.82 -11.26 0.17
CA ASN A 334 18.39 -10.18 -0.65
C ASN A 334 17.32 -9.17 -1.10
N ILE A 335 16.52 -8.70 -0.14
CA ILE A 335 15.45 -7.73 -0.31
C ILE A 335 15.84 -6.47 0.46
N THR A 336 15.82 -5.30 -0.18
CA THR A 336 16.08 -4.03 0.52
C THR A 336 14.89 -3.67 1.41
N LEU A 337 15.12 -2.92 2.49
CA LEU A 337 14.03 -2.50 3.40
C LEU A 337 12.94 -1.70 2.68
N ASP A 338 13.28 -0.92 1.65
CA ASP A 338 12.31 -0.24 0.78
C ASP A 338 11.30 -1.20 0.12
N GLN A 339 11.65 -2.47 -0.05
CA GLN A 339 10.80 -3.51 -0.63
C GLN A 339 10.04 -4.33 0.42
N VAL A 340 10.16 -3.99 1.71
CA VAL A 340 9.49 -4.68 2.82
C VAL A 340 8.20 -3.97 3.20
N VAL A 341 7.15 -4.74 3.45
CA VAL A 341 5.90 -4.32 4.06
C VAL A 341 5.83 -4.93 5.46
N ALA A 342 5.54 -4.12 6.47
CA ALA A 342 5.27 -4.60 7.82
C ALA A 342 3.83 -4.24 8.22
N ILE A 343 3.13 -5.16 8.86
CA ILE A 343 1.73 -5.00 9.28
C ILE A 343 1.63 -5.39 10.76
N GLY A 344 1.06 -4.52 11.58
CA GLY A 344 0.82 -4.76 13.00
C GLY A 344 -0.19 -3.78 13.59
N ASP A 345 -0.59 -4.00 14.83
CA ASP A 345 -1.61 -3.19 15.52
C ASP A 345 -1.08 -2.55 16.82
N GLY A 346 0.00 -3.11 17.37
CA GLY A 346 0.45 -2.84 18.73
C GLY A 346 1.68 -1.92 18.82
N ALA A 347 1.89 -1.38 20.02
CA ALA A 347 3.07 -0.54 20.29
C ALA A 347 4.40 -1.32 20.20
N ASN A 348 4.34 -2.64 20.40
CA ASN A 348 5.44 -3.58 20.17
C ASN A 348 5.83 -3.69 18.69
N ASP A 349 4.96 -3.31 17.75
CA ASP A 349 5.27 -3.37 16.31
C ASP A 349 5.92 -2.11 15.78
N LEU A 350 5.85 -0.99 16.50
CA LEU A 350 6.30 0.32 16.01
C LEU A 350 7.71 0.31 15.42
N LEU A 351 8.65 -0.38 16.05
CA LEU A 351 10.02 -0.48 15.54
C LEU A 351 10.11 -1.32 14.26
N MET A 352 9.29 -2.37 14.14
CA MET A 352 9.20 -3.19 12.93
C MET A 352 8.52 -2.41 11.78
N LEU A 353 7.47 -1.65 12.09
CA LEU A 353 6.77 -0.80 11.14
C LEU A 353 7.69 0.31 10.60
N ASP A 354 8.40 1.01 11.48
CA ASP A 354 9.34 2.11 11.14
C ASP A 354 10.52 1.63 10.27
N LYS A 355 10.94 0.37 10.42
CA LYS A 355 12.02 -0.22 9.61
C LYS A 355 11.60 -0.64 8.21
N ALA A 356 10.32 -0.90 7.99
CA ALA A 356 9.83 -1.34 6.70
C ALA A 356 9.69 -0.15 5.75
N GLY A 357 9.91 -0.36 4.46
CA GLY A 357 9.62 0.64 3.43
C GLY A 357 8.13 0.93 3.25
N LEU A 358 7.27 0.19 3.95
CA LEU A 358 5.83 0.41 4.05
C LEU A 358 5.34 -0.19 5.39
N GLY A 359 5.27 0.63 6.44
CA GLY A 359 4.73 0.24 7.75
C GLY A 359 3.23 0.53 7.87
N ILE A 360 2.41 -0.52 8.03
CA ILE A 360 0.95 -0.44 8.10
C ILE A 360 0.46 -0.78 9.51
N ALA A 361 -0.17 0.20 10.16
CA ALA A 361 -0.95 0.01 11.37
C ALA A 361 -2.37 -0.46 11.00
N PHE A 362 -2.69 -1.71 11.31
CA PHE A 362 -3.99 -2.32 11.02
C PHE A 362 -4.85 -2.36 12.29
N ASN A 363 -6.02 -1.70 12.27
CA ASN A 363 -6.94 -1.57 13.41
C ASN A 363 -6.25 -1.18 14.73
N ALA A 364 -5.18 -0.39 14.62
CA ALA A 364 -4.23 -0.17 15.69
C ALA A 364 -4.72 0.80 16.77
N HIS A 365 -4.10 0.73 17.95
CA HIS A 365 -4.34 1.70 19.00
C HIS A 365 -3.89 3.11 18.59
N LYS A 366 -4.49 4.14 19.21
CA LYS A 366 -4.25 5.56 18.85
C LYS A 366 -2.75 5.92 18.83
N THR A 367 -1.99 5.44 19.81
CA THR A 367 -0.54 5.69 19.93
C THR A 367 0.27 5.11 18.77
N VAL A 368 -0.20 4.00 18.20
CA VAL A 368 0.41 3.36 17.04
C VAL A 368 0.01 4.09 15.78
N ARG A 369 -1.27 4.49 15.68
CA ARG A 369 -1.79 5.21 14.53
C ARG A 369 -1.13 6.55 14.26
N GLU A 370 -0.73 7.25 15.32
CA GLU A 370 -0.02 8.53 15.21
C GLU A 370 1.43 8.39 14.74
N LYS A 371 2.00 7.18 14.72
CA LYS A 371 3.41 6.92 14.42
C LYS A 371 3.67 6.06 13.20
N ALA A 372 2.71 5.23 12.80
CA ALA A 372 2.83 4.42 11.59
C ALA A 372 2.67 5.26 10.33
N ASP A 373 3.33 4.86 9.25
CA ASP A 373 3.21 5.54 7.95
C ASP A 373 1.77 5.51 7.41
N TYR A 374 1.06 4.40 7.68
CA TYR A 374 -0.29 4.16 7.19
C TYR A 374 -1.17 3.54 8.25
N ASN A 375 -2.43 3.94 8.22
CA ASN A 375 -3.48 3.44 9.08
C ASN A 375 -4.58 2.83 8.24
N ILE A 376 -4.95 1.60 8.56
CA ILE A 376 -6.12 0.93 7.99
C ILE A 376 -7.04 0.58 9.15
N SER A 377 -8.24 1.14 9.12
CA SER A 377 -9.31 0.91 10.10
C SER A 377 -10.45 0.07 9.51
N GLN A 378 -10.18 -0.66 8.42
CA GLN A 378 -11.14 -1.53 7.76
C GLN A 378 -11.17 -2.93 8.37
N GLU A 379 -12.30 -3.61 8.25
CA GLU A 379 -12.47 -4.98 8.76
C GLU A 379 -11.61 -6.02 8.01
N ASN A 380 -11.38 -5.78 6.71
CA ASN A 380 -10.75 -6.73 5.80
C ASN A 380 -9.26 -6.45 5.61
N LEU A 381 -8.41 -7.37 6.03
CA LEU A 381 -6.95 -7.28 5.91
C LEU A 381 -6.46 -7.30 4.45
N ASP A 382 -7.21 -7.92 3.53
CA ASP A 382 -6.89 -7.95 2.10
C ASP A 382 -7.11 -6.61 1.37
N SER A 383 -7.56 -5.57 2.09
CA SER A 383 -7.59 -4.18 1.61
C SER A 383 -6.19 -3.57 1.46
N ILE A 384 -5.18 -4.11 2.16
CA ILE A 384 -3.77 -3.71 2.04
C ILE A 384 -3.26 -3.80 0.59
N ILE A 385 -3.85 -4.69 -0.21
CA ILE A 385 -3.46 -4.89 -1.60
C ILE A 385 -3.60 -3.59 -2.44
N TYR A 386 -4.55 -2.72 -2.09
CA TYR A 386 -4.74 -1.44 -2.79
C TYR A 386 -3.59 -0.47 -2.50
N LEU A 387 -2.96 -0.55 -1.32
CA LEU A 387 -1.76 0.24 -1.02
C LEU A 387 -0.57 -0.18 -1.89
N LEU A 388 -0.54 -1.44 -2.33
CA LEU A 388 0.46 -1.93 -3.29
C LEU A 388 0.16 -1.52 -4.74
N GLY A 389 -0.88 -0.70 -4.96
CA GLY A 389 -1.30 -0.22 -6.29
C GLY A 389 -2.05 -1.25 -7.12
N ILE A 390 -2.50 -2.35 -6.52
CA ILE A 390 -3.23 -3.43 -7.20
C ILE A 390 -4.72 -3.15 -7.10
N SER A 391 -5.38 -3.04 -8.24
CA SER A 391 -6.83 -2.82 -8.32
C SER A 391 -7.64 -4.08 -7.97
N GLU A 392 -8.91 -3.90 -7.62
CA GLU A 392 -9.85 -5.00 -7.37
C GLU A 392 -10.02 -5.90 -8.60
N LYS A 393 -9.90 -5.33 -9.80
CA LYS A 393 -9.94 -6.10 -11.05
C LYS A 393 -8.74 -7.06 -11.13
N GLU A 394 -7.53 -6.57 -10.87
CA GLU A 394 -6.32 -7.39 -10.88
C GLU A 394 -6.35 -8.43 -9.76
N LYS A 395 -6.77 -8.01 -8.56
CA LYS A 395 -6.98 -8.89 -7.40
C LYS A 395 -7.86 -10.10 -7.72
N ASN A 396 -8.95 -9.89 -8.46
CA ASN A 396 -9.90 -10.95 -8.83
C ASN A 396 -9.39 -11.88 -9.94
N THR A 397 -8.32 -11.49 -10.65
CA THR A 397 -7.65 -12.36 -11.64
C THR A 397 -6.53 -13.22 -11.07
N ILE A 398 -6.09 -12.93 -9.84
CA ILE A 398 -4.99 -13.62 -9.15
C ILE A 398 -5.48 -14.93 -8.57
#